data_AF-A0A941AGZ4-F1
#
_entry.id   AF-A0A941AGZ4-F1
#
_cell.length_a   1.000
_cell.length_b   1.000
_cell.length_c   1.000
_cell.angle_alpha   90.00
_cell.angle_beta   90.00
_cell.angle_gamma   90.00
#
_symmetry.space_group_name_H-M   'P 1'
#
loop_
_entity.id
_entity.type
_entity.pdbx_description
1 polymer ?
#
loop_
_entity_poly.entity_id
_entity_poly.type
_entity_poly.pdbx_seq_one_letter_code
_entity_poly.pdbx_strand_id
1 'polypeptide(L)'
;QGKGDDAERRLRDVIKDDPSFCAAHIALSEQLRPRSLDDATETLLQGFRATRHPVFLIKLEDLCVETERPQAMIRIYSRLLQEYPSDYDVNLFTGKFFLRLEMIDEGLEQLLKAETLGPERESVNILLAEAFRRRGRHESACLHYQRALGYKRRYLIPFRCTSCGSSTIKWTARCPSCGTWNGYAIDHGNREYTVSATPR
;
A
#
# COMPACT_ATOMS: atom_id res chain seq x y z
N GLN A 1 10.08 3.64 38.72
CA GLN A 1 9.05 2.59 38.79
C GLN A 1 7.64 3.20 38.89
N GLY A 2 7.31 4.12 39.81
CA GLY A 2 5.93 4.63 39.95
C GLY A 2 5.27 5.43 38.81
N LYS A 3 6.03 6.04 37.87
CA LYS A 3 5.42 6.78 36.73
C LYS A 3 4.89 5.87 35.63
N GLY A 4 5.50 4.69 35.46
CA GLY A 4 5.13 3.76 34.38
C GLY A 4 3.82 3.02 34.66
N ASP A 5 3.62 2.63 35.93
CA ASP A 5 2.40 1.93 36.35
C ASP A 5 1.18 2.87 36.40
N ASP A 6 1.37 4.17 36.71
CA ASP A 6 0.29 5.17 36.63
C ASP A 6 -0.14 5.43 35.17
N ALA A 7 0.82 5.47 34.23
CA ALA A 7 0.53 5.63 32.82
C ALA A 7 -0.25 4.43 32.26
N GLU A 8 0.15 3.21 32.59
CA GLU A 8 -0.54 1.98 32.19
C GLU A 8 -2.00 1.98 32.65
N ARG A 9 -2.25 2.30 33.92
CA ARG A 9 -3.60 2.38 34.48
C ARG A 9 -4.47 3.38 33.74
N ARG A 10 -3.99 4.60 33.53
CA ARG A 10 -4.75 5.65 32.82
C ARG A 10 -5.07 5.26 31.39
N LEU A 11 -4.15 4.61 30.68
CA LEU A 11 -4.38 4.14 29.33
C LEU A 11 -5.46 3.05 29.29
N ARG A 12 -5.47 2.13 30.26
CA ARG A 12 -6.56 1.14 30.38
C ARG A 12 -7.91 1.79 30.69
N ASP A 13 -7.95 2.83 31.53
CA ASP A 13 -9.19 3.56 31.80
C ASP A 13 -9.73 4.22 30.53
N VAL A 14 -8.85 4.86 29.73
CA VAL A 14 -9.24 5.43 28.43
C VAL A 14 -9.78 4.37 27.47
N ILE A 15 -9.14 3.20 27.38
CA ILE A 15 -9.62 2.09 26.52
C ILE A 15 -10.96 1.55 27.02
N LYS A 16 -11.18 1.53 28.33
CA LYS A 16 -12.45 1.08 28.91
C LYS A 16 -13.57 2.06 28.59
N ASP A 17 -13.29 3.36 28.64
CA ASP A 17 -14.26 4.42 28.35
C ASP A 17 -14.52 4.55 26.83
N ASP A 18 -13.48 4.42 26.01
CA ASP A 18 -13.56 4.40 24.55
C ASP A 18 -12.67 3.28 23.95
N PRO A 19 -13.24 2.08 23.71
CA PRO A 19 -12.50 0.98 23.10
C PRO A 19 -12.02 1.26 21.68
N SER A 20 -12.61 2.25 20.99
CA SER A 20 -12.27 2.60 19.62
C SER A 20 -11.07 3.57 19.51
N PHE A 21 -10.62 4.12 20.64
CA PHE A 21 -9.55 5.10 20.68
C PHE A 21 -8.19 4.46 20.39
N CYS A 22 -7.83 4.43 19.10
CA CYS A 22 -6.65 3.71 18.61
C CYS A 22 -5.35 4.09 19.32
N ALA A 23 -5.19 5.38 19.62
CA ALA A 23 -3.98 5.92 20.22
C ALA A 23 -3.71 5.34 21.63
N ALA A 24 -4.74 5.06 22.43
CA ALA A 24 -4.52 4.49 23.76
C ALA A 24 -4.03 3.04 23.69
N HIS A 25 -4.56 2.22 22.77
CA HIS A 25 -4.06 0.85 22.55
C HIS A 25 -2.60 0.86 22.10
N ILE A 26 -2.24 1.75 21.15
CA ILE A 26 -0.86 1.87 20.67
C ILE A 26 0.07 2.32 21.81
N ALA A 27 -0.28 3.40 22.52
CA ALA A 27 0.53 3.91 23.64
C ALA A 27 0.67 2.86 24.77
N LEU A 28 -0.38 2.10 25.05
CA LEU A 28 -0.33 1.02 26.05
C LEU A 28 0.60 -0.10 25.59
N SER A 29 0.55 -0.49 24.30
CA SER A 29 1.47 -1.50 23.76
C SER A 29 2.93 -1.06 23.86
N GLU A 30 3.23 0.20 23.57
CA GLU A 30 4.58 0.78 23.65
C GLU A 30 5.08 0.80 25.10
N GLN A 31 4.19 1.07 26.06
CA GLN A 31 4.49 1.05 27.48
C GLN A 31 4.75 -0.37 28.02
N LEU A 32 4.01 -1.37 27.52
CA LEU A 32 4.14 -2.77 27.93
C LEU A 32 5.34 -3.47 27.29
N ARG A 33 5.73 -3.03 26.09
CA ARG A 33 6.77 -3.64 25.26
C ARG A 33 8.09 -3.96 25.99
N PRO A 34 8.68 -3.09 26.83
CA PRO A 34 9.92 -3.41 27.54
C PRO A 34 9.78 -4.53 28.58
N ARG A 35 8.56 -4.78 29.05
CA ARG A 35 8.25 -5.80 30.07
C ARG A 35 7.81 -7.11 29.45
N SER A 36 6.96 -7.05 28.43
CA SER A 36 6.31 -8.21 27.83
C SER A 36 5.91 -7.91 26.38
N LEU A 37 6.55 -8.60 25.43
CA LEU A 37 6.19 -8.52 24.02
C LEU A 37 4.81 -9.13 23.76
N ASP A 38 4.44 -10.15 24.52
CA ASP A 38 3.17 -10.85 24.37
C ASP A 38 2.01 -9.94 24.80
N ASP A 39 2.14 -9.22 25.91
CA ASP A 39 1.11 -8.26 26.35
C ASP A 39 0.99 -7.07 25.40
N ALA A 40 2.11 -6.58 24.87
CA ALA A 40 2.12 -5.53 23.86
C ALA A 40 1.41 -5.98 22.57
N THR A 41 1.69 -7.21 22.13
CA THR A 41 1.05 -7.83 20.95
C THR A 41 -0.45 -8.00 21.16
N GLU A 42 -0.86 -8.53 22.30
CA GLU A 42 -2.28 -8.72 22.60
C GLU A 42 -3.02 -7.38 22.71
N THR A 43 -2.39 -6.34 23.26
CA THR A 43 -2.97 -4.98 23.30
C THR A 43 -3.22 -4.44 21.89
N LEU A 44 -2.27 -4.61 20.97
CA LEU A 44 -2.45 -4.21 19.56
C LEU A 44 -3.55 -5.03 18.86
N LEU A 45 -3.63 -6.33 19.15
CA LEU A 45 -4.70 -7.20 18.63
C LEU A 45 -6.08 -6.79 19.16
N GLN A 46 -6.19 -6.44 20.44
CA GLN A 46 -7.43 -5.91 21.01
C GLN A 46 -7.85 -4.62 20.32
N GLY A 47 -6.92 -3.69 20.11
CA GLY A 47 -7.19 -2.46 19.35
C GLY A 47 -7.67 -2.75 17.93
N PHE A 48 -7.06 -3.72 17.23
CA PHE A 48 -7.51 -4.13 15.90
C PHE A 48 -8.91 -4.76 15.91
N ARG A 49 -9.19 -5.64 16.88
CA ARG A 49 -10.51 -6.28 17.02
C ARG A 49 -11.61 -5.25 17.32
N ALA A 50 -11.30 -4.23 18.11
CA ALA A 50 -12.24 -3.17 18.46
C ALA A 50 -12.53 -2.20 17.30
N THR A 51 -11.55 -1.94 16.43
CA THR A 51 -11.62 -0.83 15.45
C THR A 51 -11.56 -1.24 13.99
N ARG A 52 -11.02 -2.42 13.70
CA ARG A 52 -10.58 -2.86 12.35
C ARG A 52 -9.57 -1.93 11.69
N HIS A 53 -8.96 -1.00 12.43
CA HIS A 53 -8.10 0.02 11.82
C HIS A 53 -6.73 -0.57 11.42
N PRO A 54 -6.26 -0.43 10.17
CA PRO A 54 -5.03 -1.08 9.68
C PRO A 54 -3.74 -0.60 10.37
N VAL A 55 -3.78 0.52 11.11
CA VAL A 55 -2.65 0.99 11.93
C VAL A 55 -2.13 -0.11 12.87
N PHE A 56 -3.01 -0.97 13.39
CA PHE A 56 -2.62 -2.05 14.27
C PHE A 56 -1.83 -3.14 13.54
N LEU A 57 -2.16 -3.43 12.28
CA LEU A 57 -1.38 -4.36 11.45
C LEU A 57 0.03 -3.83 11.22
N ILE A 58 0.17 -2.52 10.93
CA ILE A 58 1.46 -1.85 10.79
C ILE A 58 2.27 -1.97 12.09
N LYS A 59 1.66 -1.64 13.24
CA LYS A 59 2.34 -1.70 14.55
C LYS A 59 2.73 -3.12 14.96
N LEU A 60 1.92 -4.12 14.61
CA LEU A 60 2.25 -5.53 14.82
C LEU A 60 3.42 -5.98 13.94
N GLU A 61 3.45 -5.57 12.66
CA GLU A 61 4.58 -5.83 11.76
C GLU A 61 5.87 -5.19 12.29
N ASP A 62 5.82 -3.91 12.68
CA ASP A 62 6.96 -3.17 13.24
C ASP A 62 7.53 -3.91 14.47
N LEU A 63 6.65 -4.30 15.41
CA LEU A 63 7.05 -5.05 16.60
C LEU A 63 7.71 -6.39 16.27
N CYS A 64 7.20 -7.11 15.27
CA CYS A 64 7.77 -8.40 14.85
C CYS A 64 9.10 -8.24 14.10
N VAL A 65 9.25 -7.21 13.27
CA VAL A 65 10.50 -6.92 12.54
C VAL A 65 11.61 -6.51 13.51
N GLU A 66 11.32 -5.60 14.44
CA GLU A 66 12.28 -5.12 15.42
C GLU A 66 12.72 -6.22 16.41
N THR A 67 11.91 -7.26 16.58
CA THR A 67 12.24 -8.42 17.41
C THR A 67 12.77 -9.61 16.61
N GLU A 68 12.95 -9.46 15.29
CA GLU A 68 13.42 -10.48 14.35
C GLU A 68 12.59 -11.79 14.39
N ARG A 69 11.27 -11.65 14.56
CA ARG A 69 10.32 -12.79 14.70
C ARG A 69 9.29 -12.85 13.58
N PRO A 70 9.68 -13.12 12.31
CA PRO A 70 8.73 -13.22 11.21
C PRO A 70 7.69 -14.32 11.42
N GLN A 71 8.08 -15.44 12.05
CA GLN A 71 7.17 -16.55 12.35
C GLN A 71 6.06 -16.19 13.34
N ALA A 72 6.29 -15.24 14.25
CA ALA A 72 5.25 -14.74 15.14
C ALA A 72 4.18 -13.96 14.35
N MET A 73 4.61 -13.13 13.40
CA MET A 73 3.70 -12.38 12.54
C MET A 73 2.86 -13.29 11.64
N ILE A 74 3.45 -14.36 11.09
CA ILE A 74 2.69 -15.35 10.30
C ILE A 74 1.56 -15.94 11.14
N ARG A 75 1.82 -16.34 12.39
CA ARG A 75 0.77 -16.87 13.29
C ARG A 75 -0.30 -15.84 13.61
N ILE A 76 0.08 -14.58 13.78
CA ILE A 76 -0.86 -13.48 13.99
C ILE A 76 -1.77 -13.32 12.77
N TYR A 77 -1.21 -13.27 11.55
CA TYR A 77 -2.01 -13.19 10.33
C TYR A 77 -2.90 -14.42 10.13
N SER A 78 -2.41 -15.63 10.40
CA SER A 78 -3.25 -16.85 10.37
C SER A 78 -4.47 -16.72 11.28
N ARG A 79 -4.29 -16.19 12.50
CA ARG A 79 -5.40 -15.96 13.44
C ARG A 79 -6.35 -14.89 12.91
N LEU A 80 -5.83 -13.76 12.43
CA LEU A 80 -6.66 -12.67 11.90
C LEU A 80 -7.44 -13.08 10.65
N LEU A 81 -6.89 -13.94 9.78
CA LEU A 81 -7.59 -14.50 8.64
C LEU A 81 -8.71 -15.48 9.05
N GLN A 82 -8.57 -16.18 10.17
CA GLN A 82 -9.64 -17.02 10.72
C GLN A 82 -10.76 -16.18 11.34
N GLU A 83 -10.39 -15.13 12.08
CA GLU A 83 -11.36 -14.23 12.72
C GLU A 83 -12.07 -13.33 11.68
N TYR A 84 -11.37 -12.91 10.62
CA TYR A 84 -11.82 -11.90 9.65
C TYR A 84 -11.47 -12.26 8.19
N PRO A 85 -12.00 -13.39 7.66
CA PRO A 85 -11.61 -13.89 6.33
C PRO A 85 -11.96 -12.95 5.17
N SER A 86 -12.99 -12.12 5.34
CA SER A 86 -13.47 -11.17 4.32
C SER A 86 -13.04 -9.72 4.58
N ASP A 87 -12.09 -9.50 5.49
CA ASP A 87 -11.55 -8.17 5.72
C ASP A 87 -10.47 -7.83 4.69
N TYR A 88 -10.66 -6.70 4.01
CA TYR A 88 -9.77 -6.26 2.93
C TYR A 88 -8.34 -6.02 3.43
N ASP A 89 -8.17 -5.31 4.55
CA ASP A 89 -6.86 -4.92 5.03
C ASP A 89 -6.11 -6.13 5.59
N VAL A 90 -6.79 -7.08 6.26
CA VAL A 90 -6.16 -8.35 6.67
C VAL A 90 -5.60 -9.11 5.48
N ASN A 91 -6.39 -9.29 4.42
CA ASN A 91 -5.95 -10.00 3.21
C ASN A 91 -4.81 -9.23 2.51
N LEU A 92 -4.93 -7.91 2.37
CA LEU A 92 -3.93 -7.05 1.72
C LEU A 92 -2.58 -7.10 2.46
N PHE A 93 -2.60 -6.88 3.77
CA PHE A 93 -1.39 -6.83 4.59
C PHE A 93 -0.75 -8.21 4.75
N THR A 94 -1.55 -9.29 4.88
CA THR A 94 -1.00 -10.65 4.87
C THR A 94 -0.29 -10.94 3.55
N GLY A 95 -0.93 -10.61 2.43
CA GLY A 95 -0.35 -10.76 1.11
C GLY A 95 0.97 -9.99 0.94
N LYS A 96 0.97 -8.71 1.32
CA LYS A 96 2.16 -7.85 1.34
C LYS A 96 3.28 -8.45 2.19
N PHE A 97 2.96 -8.95 3.38
CA PHE A 97 3.94 -9.53 4.29
C PHE A 97 4.56 -10.82 3.74
N PHE A 98 3.75 -11.71 3.16
CA PHE A 98 4.24 -12.92 2.51
C PHE A 98 5.14 -12.63 1.31
N LEU A 99 4.81 -11.61 0.48
CA LEU A 99 5.73 -11.17 -0.57
C LEU A 99 7.08 -10.71 -0.02
N ARG A 100 7.11 -10.01 1.12
CA ARG A 100 8.36 -9.61 1.77
C ARG A 100 9.20 -10.81 2.21
N LEU A 101 8.57 -11.94 2.55
CA LEU A 101 9.23 -13.18 2.93
C LEU A 101 9.55 -14.10 1.74
N GLU A 102 9.37 -13.64 0.51
CA GLU A 102 9.47 -14.44 -0.73
C GLU A 102 8.52 -15.65 -0.78
N MET A 103 7.47 -15.65 0.05
CA MET A 103 6.35 -16.61 0.02
C MET A 103 5.33 -16.17 -1.04
N ILE A 104 5.74 -16.28 -2.31
CA ILE A 104 5.02 -15.61 -3.40
C ILE A 104 3.65 -16.23 -3.67
N ASP A 105 3.48 -17.55 -3.53
CA ASP A 105 2.20 -18.22 -3.80
C ASP A 105 1.15 -17.86 -2.73
N GLU A 106 1.54 -17.95 -1.46
CA GLU A 106 0.68 -17.60 -0.33
C GLU A 106 0.33 -16.11 -0.36
N GLY A 107 1.30 -15.26 -0.72
CA GLY A 107 1.09 -13.83 -0.91
C GLY A 107 0.07 -13.56 -2.01
N LEU A 108 0.22 -14.21 -3.16
CA LEU A 108 -0.72 -14.08 -4.28
C LEU A 108 -2.13 -14.53 -3.90
N GLU A 109 -2.27 -15.63 -3.16
CA GLU A 109 -3.58 -16.13 -2.70
C GLU A 109 -4.34 -15.07 -1.89
N GLN A 110 -3.69 -14.45 -0.90
CA GLN A 110 -4.37 -13.44 -0.08
C GLN A 110 -4.62 -12.14 -0.86
N LEU A 111 -3.71 -11.75 -1.77
CA LEU A 111 -3.92 -10.57 -2.61
C LEU A 111 -5.08 -10.73 -3.60
N LEU A 112 -5.32 -11.93 -4.13
CA LEU A 112 -6.48 -12.22 -4.99
C LEU A 112 -7.80 -12.15 -4.21
N LYS A 113 -7.81 -12.54 -2.92
CA LYS A 113 -8.95 -12.32 -2.03
C LYS A 113 -9.16 -10.81 -1.78
N ALA A 114 -8.10 -10.07 -1.50
CA ALA A 114 -8.18 -8.61 -1.36
C ALA A 114 -8.68 -7.93 -2.65
N GLU A 115 -8.28 -8.40 -3.83
CA GLU A 115 -8.79 -7.90 -5.12
C GLU A 115 -10.29 -8.16 -5.24
N THR A 116 -10.77 -9.34 -4.85
CA THR A 116 -12.21 -9.65 -4.87
C THR A 116 -13.01 -8.68 -3.99
N LEU A 117 -12.44 -8.26 -2.86
CA LEU A 117 -13.07 -7.33 -1.91
C LEU A 117 -12.96 -5.85 -2.32
N GLY A 118 -11.94 -5.48 -3.10
CA GLY A 118 -11.65 -4.10 -3.48
C GLY A 118 -10.85 -3.99 -4.77
N PRO A 119 -11.44 -4.35 -5.93
CA PRO A 119 -10.70 -4.58 -7.18
C PRO A 119 -10.12 -3.30 -7.81
N GLU A 120 -10.70 -2.14 -7.50
CA GLU A 120 -10.28 -0.85 -8.02
C GLU A 120 -9.25 -0.13 -7.13
N ARG A 121 -8.93 -0.69 -5.96
CA ARG A 121 -7.96 -0.07 -5.05
C ARG A 121 -6.56 -0.20 -5.63
N GLU A 122 -5.83 0.91 -5.66
CA GLU A 122 -4.48 0.99 -6.22
C GLU A 122 -3.52 0.03 -5.49
N SER A 123 -3.58 -0.01 -4.16
CA SER A 123 -2.68 -0.80 -3.30
C SER A 123 -2.67 -2.29 -3.65
N VAL A 124 -3.84 -2.92 -3.83
CA VAL A 124 -3.91 -4.34 -4.19
C VAL A 124 -3.42 -4.61 -5.60
N ASN A 125 -3.69 -3.70 -6.53
CA ASN A 125 -3.21 -3.82 -7.91
C ASN A 125 -1.68 -3.69 -7.99
N ILE A 126 -1.06 -2.79 -7.23
CA ILE A 126 0.41 -2.71 -7.16
C ILE A 126 1.00 -4.01 -6.60
N LEU A 127 0.45 -4.54 -5.51
CA LEU A 127 0.97 -5.75 -4.88
C LEU A 127 0.76 -7.01 -5.73
N LEU A 128 -0.39 -7.15 -6.40
CA LEU A 128 -0.61 -8.23 -7.37
C LEU A 128 0.33 -8.12 -8.55
N ALA A 129 0.57 -6.91 -9.05
CA ALA A 129 1.51 -6.70 -10.14
C ALA A 129 2.92 -7.17 -9.77
N GLU A 130 3.38 -6.84 -8.56
CA GLU A 130 4.67 -7.27 -8.05
C GLU A 130 4.73 -8.80 -7.83
N ALA A 131 3.67 -9.40 -7.26
CA ALA A 131 3.57 -10.85 -7.09
C ALA A 131 3.67 -11.59 -8.44
N PHE A 132 2.90 -11.14 -9.44
CA PHE A 132 2.94 -11.70 -10.79
C PHE A 132 4.30 -11.49 -11.47
N ARG A 133 4.94 -10.32 -11.27
CA ARG A 133 6.26 -10.03 -11.82
C ARG A 133 7.31 -11.00 -11.27
N ARG A 134 7.32 -11.24 -9.95
CA ARG A 134 8.23 -12.21 -9.31
C ARG A 134 8.01 -13.65 -9.77
N ARG A 135 6.77 -13.98 -10.17
CA ARG A 135 6.41 -15.27 -10.80
C ARG A 135 6.70 -15.37 -12.29
N GLY A 136 7.27 -14.33 -12.92
CA GLY A 136 7.50 -14.28 -14.36
C GLY A 136 6.22 -14.09 -15.20
N ARG A 137 5.07 -13.82 -14.57
CA ARG A 137 3.79 -13.57 -15.25
C ARG A 137 3.68 -12.11 -15.66
N HIS A 138 4.54 -11.70 -16.58
CA HIS A 138 4.71 -10.28 -16.96
C HIS A 138 3.44 -9.65 -17.55
N GLU A 139 2.64 -10.37 -18.34
CA GLU A 139 1.39 -9.84 -18.89
C GLU A 139 0.38 -9.50 -17.80
N SER A 140 0.21 -10.39 -16.81
CA SER A 140 -0.66 -10.15 -15.66
C SER A 140 -0.12 -9.00 -14.81
N ALA A 141 1.20 -8.94 -14.59
CA ALA A 141 1.82 -7.82 -13.89
C ALA A 141 1.52 -6.47 -14.58
N CYS A 142 1.73 -6.39 -15.90
CA CYS A 142 1.43 -5.20 -16.69
C CYS A 142 -0.04 -4.79 -16.60
N LEU A 143 -0.98 -5.75 -16.62
CA LEU A 143 -2.40 -5.46 -16.48
C LEU A 143 -2.72 -4.82 -15.12
N HIS A 144 -2.18 -5.35 -14.03
CA HIS A 144 -2.41 -4.80 -12.70
C HIS A 144 -1.71 -3.45 -12.50
N TYR A 145 -0.51 -3.25 -13.04
CA TYR A 145 0.11 -1.92 -13.07
C TYR A 145 -0.73 -0.91 -13.84
N GLN A 146 -1.33 -1.31 -14.97
CA GLN A 146 -2.23 -0.44 -15.74
C GLN A 146 -3.48 -0.06 -14.94
N ARG A 147 -4.07 -1.01 -14.19
CA ARG A 147 -5.21 -0.74 -13.31
C ARG A 147 -4.84 0.22 -12.19
N ALA A 148 -3.72 -0.01 -11.50
CA ALA A 148 -3.23 0.85 -10.42
C ALA A 148 -3.02 2.30 -10.89
N LEU A 149 -2.43 2.49 -12.06
CA LEU A 149 -2.10 3.80 -12.61
C LEU A 149 -3.26 4.44 -13.40
N GLY A 150 -4.44 3.82 -13.40
CA GLY A 150 -5.62 4.35 -14.09
C GLY A 150 -5.46 4.48 -15.60
N TYR A 151 -4.58 3.68 -16.23
CA TYR A 151 -4.37 3.70 -17.67
C TYR A 151 -5.60 3.20 -18.41
N LYS A 152 -6.48 4.14 -18.79
CA LYS A 152 -7.53 3.87 -19.77
C LYS A 152 -6.86 3.75 -21.14
N ARG A 153 -6.99 2.59 -21.78
CA ARG A 153 -6.46 2.26 -23.12
C ARG A 153 -6.65 3.41 -24.11
N ARG A 154 -5.66 4.29 -24.22
CA ARG A 154 -5.45 5.24 -25.32
C ARG A 154 -4.09 5.90 -25.10
N TYR A 155 -3.04 5.27 -25.64
CA TYR A 155 -1.77 5.96 -25.87
C TYR A 155 -2.00 7.01 -26.95
N LEU A 156 -2.42 8.21 -26.54
CA LEU A 156 -2.50 9.35 -27.42
C LEU A 156 -1.19 10.10 -27.25
N ILE A 157 -0.31 9.97 -28.23
CA ILE A 157 0.89 10.81 -28.29
C ILE A 157 0.41 12.19 -28.76
N PRO A 158 0.49 13.23 -27.92
CA PRO A 158 0.01 14.55 -28.31
C PRO A 158 0.91 15.14 -29.40
N PHE A 159 0.35 16.03 -30.20
CA PHE A 159 1.10 16.91 -31.08
C PHE A 159 1.37 18.23 -30.37
N ARG A 160 2.56 18.80 -30.55
CA ARG A 160 2.94 20.14 -30.08
C ARG A 160 3.25 21.03 -31.27
N CYS A 161 2.71 22.26 -31.24
CA CYS A 161 3.01 23.25 -32.27
C CYS A 161 4.44 23.76 -32.09
N THR A 162 5.27 23.67 -33.13
CA THR A 162 6.66 24.12 -33.13
C THR A 162 6.80 25.63 -33.08
N SER A 163 5.76 26.40 -33.44
CA SER A 163 5.77 27.86 -33.38
C SER A 163 5.34 28.42 -32.02
N CYS A 164 4.28 27.89 -31.42
CA CYS A 164 3.69 28.47 -30.20
C CYS A 164 3.62 27.52 -28.99
N GLY A 165 3.99 26.25 -29.16
CA GLY A 165 3.99 25.27 -28.07
C GLY A 165 2.62 24.70 -27.68
N SER A 166 1.52 25.09 -28.32
CA SER A 166 0.18 24.54 -28.02
C SER A 166 0.16 23.01 -28.23
N SER A 167 -0.48 22.24 -27.35
CA SER A 167 -0.60 20.78 -27.47
C SER A 167 -2.02 20.32 -27.84
N THR A 168 -2.15 19.26 -28.64
CA THR A 168 -3.43 18.65 -29.04
C THR A 168 -3.28 17.13 -29.21
N ILE A 169 -4.32 16.35 -28.95
CA ILE A 169 -4.34 14.90 -29.25
C ILE A 169 -4.80 14.57 -30.67
N LYS A 170 -5.30 15.57 -31.43
CA LYS A 170 -5.78 15.41 -32.80
C LYS A 170 -4.95 16.29 -33.73
N TRP A 171 -4.37 15.69 -34.78
CA TRP A 171 -3.64 16.45 -35.80
C TRP A 171 -4.59 17.41 -36.54
N THR A 172 -4.09 18.62 -36.81
CA THR A 172 -4.76 19.63 -37.63
C THR A 172 -3.74 20.29 -38.54
N ALA A 173 -4.14 20.65 -39.78
CA ALA A 173 -3.24 21.27 -40.75
C ALA A 173 -2.79 22.69 -40.35
N ARG A 174 -3.62 23.39 -39.57
CA ARG A 174 -3.40 24.77 -39.12
C ARG A 174 -3.58 24.85 -37.61
N CYS A 175 -2.59 25.38 -36.91
CA CYS A 175 -2.65 25.56 -35.46
C CYS A 175 -3.83 26.47 -35.07
N PRO A 176 -4.79 26.02 -34.25
CA PRO A 176 -5.89 26.86 -33.79
C PRO A 176 -5.44 28.03 -32.92
N SER A 177 -4.29 27.91 -32.25
CA SER A 177 -3.77 28.93 -31.32
C SER A 177 -2.98 30.04 -32.02
N CYS A 178 -2.10 29.71 -32.98
CA CYS A 178 -1.23 30.70 -33.65
C CYS A 178 -1.42 30.81 -35.16
N GLY A 179 -2.23 29.94 -35.77
CA GLY A 179 -2.53 30.00 -37.21
C GLY A 179 -1.44 29.43 -38.12
N THR A 180 -0.30 28.96 -37.60
CA THR A 180 0.77 28.35 -38.41
C THR A 180 0.28 27.07 -39.11
N TRP A 181 0.57 26.96 -40.40
CA TRP A 181 0.36 25.75 -41.19
C TRP A 181 1.49 24.75 -41.00
N ASN A 182 1.17 23.46 -40.95
CA ASN A 182 2.14 22.36 -40.75
C ASN A 182 3.02 22.55 -39.51
N GLY A 183 2.51 23.26 -38.50
CA GLY A 183 3.27 23.56 -37.28
C GLY A 183 3.26 22.45 -36.25
N TYR A 184 2.43 21.41 -36.37
CA TYR A 184 2.34 20.35 -35.36
C TYR A 184 3.31 19.20 -35.64
N ALA A 185 4.17 18.91 -34.66
CA ALA A 185 5.02 17.72 -34.61
C ALA A 185 4.59 16.82 -33.44
N ILE A 186 4.96 15.54 -33.47
CA ILE A 186 4.72 14.61 -32.35
C ILE A 186 5.48 15.11 -31.12
N ASP A 187 4.77 15.29 -30.01
CA ASP A 187 5.34 15.64 -28.72
C ASP A 187 5.80 14.35 -28.02
N HIS A 188 7.11 14.12 -28.05
CA HIS A 188 7.74 12.99 -27.36
C HIS A 188 7.88 13.23 -25.83
N GLY A 189 7.35 14.34 -25.30
CA GLY A 189 7.59 14.82 -23.95
C GLY A 189 8.95 15.53 -23.84
N ASN A 190 9.03 16.58 -23.02
CA ASN A 190 10.33 17.16 -22.67
C ASN A 190 11.17 16.11 -21.93
N ARG A 191 12.39 15.86 -22.43
CA ARG A 191 13.43 15.04 -21.76
C ARG A 191 13.90 15.60 -20.41
N GLU A 192 13.38 16.74 -19.96
CA GLU A 192 13.83 17.40 -18.73
C GLU A 192 13.52 16.61 -17.44
N TYR A 193 12.67 15.58 -17.49
CA TYR A 193 12.43 14.66 -16.36
C TYR A 193 13.20 13.33 -16.45
N THR A 194 14.00 13.11 -17.50
CA THR A 194 14.92 11.96 -17.50
C THR A 194 16.18 12.36 -16.75
N VAL A 195 16.25 12.00 -15.47
CA VAL A 195 17.52 11.97 -14.73
C VAL A 195 18.49 11.12 -15.55
N SER A 196 19.64 11.69 -15.91
CA SER A 196 20.73 10.96 -16.56
C SER A 196 21.04 9.70 -15.75
N ALA A 197 20.90 8.53 -16.37
CA ALA A 197 21.25 7.25 -15.76
C ALA A 197 22.77 7.07 -15.57
N THR A 198 23.58 8.03 -16.03
CA THR A 198 25.02 8.05 -15.81
C THR A 198 25.42 9.25 -14.95
N PRO A 199 26.06 9.03 -13.79
CA PRO A 199 26.73 10.10 -13.07
C PRO A 199 27.97 10.52 -13.86
N ARG A 200 28.18 11.83 -13.96
CA ARG A 200 29.46 12.41 -14.39
C ARG A 200 30.50 12.26 -13.29
#